data_AF-A0A842XPS4-F1
#
_entry.id   AF-A0A842XPS4-F1
#
_cell.length_a   1.000
_cell.length_b   1.000
_cell.length_c   1.000
_cell.angle_alpha   90.00
_cell.angle_beta   90.00
_cell.angle_gamma   90.00
#
_symmetry.space_group_name_H-M   'P 1'
#
loop_
_entity.id
_entity.type
_entity.pdbx_description
1 polymer ?
#
loop_
_entity_poly.entity_id
_entity_poly.type
_entity_poly.pdbx_seq_one_letter_code
_entity_poly.pdbx_strand_id
1 'polypeptide(L)'
;MHELRHFLSLLTRPKIVKVSIISGSGLITAALIDAVVFLGILDKFTRGKAIEAAILLRLGYDTALIFIGYILLLLGLLRSILSLLRNDNFKPNAKKLQIQFIILLAFIISFIAARTFVILLDLPSTPTFELWLKGYRIHHFFYGIGLTVLAGWLGHTRSGRSIIKVSAALYGIGFGLIVDEFGLLLTFGDYWSAQSYLFFVLISLFLVFILLSEAYKIVNKPSSSLLNDTAPQPHP
;
A
#
# COMPACT_ATOMS: atom_id res chain seq x y z
N MET A 1 30.14 0.49 -7.17
CA MET A 1 29.51 0.57 -5.82
C MET A 1 29.44 1.99 -5.25
N HIS A 2 30.40 2.88 -5.52
CA HIS A 2 30.40 4.27 -5.05
C HIS A 2 29.21 5.09 -5.60
N GLU A 3 28.98 5.03 -6.91
CA GLU A 3 27.85 5.71 -7.58
C GLU A 3 26.48 5.27 -7.07
N LEU A 4 26.30 3.96 -6.83
CA LEU A 4 25.08 3.41 -6.26
C LEU A 4 24.87 3.93 -4.83
N ARG A 5 25.93 3.98 -4.00
CA ARG A 5 25.84 4.54 -2.64
C ARG A 5 25.56 6.04 -2.65
N HIS A 6 26.17 6.79 -3.55
CA HIS A 6 25.93 8.23 -3.72
C HIS A 6 24.48 8.50 -4.18
N PHE A 7 23.99 7.77 -5.17
CA PHE A 7 22.59 7.83 -5.63
C PHE A 7 21.61 7.47 -4.51
N LEU A 8 21.85 6.37 -3.78
CA LEU A 8 21.06 5.98 -2.60
C LEU A 8 21.12 7.04 -1.48
N SER A 9 22.23 7.77 -1.33
CA SER A 9 22.35 8.85 -0.34
C SER A 9 21.45 10.05 -0.67
N LEU A 10 21.38 10.44 -1.95
CA LEU A 10 20.46 11.46 -2.46
C LEU A 10 19.02 11.03 -2.21
N LEU A 11 18.71 9.75 -2.40
CA LEU A 11 17.39 9.18 -2.13
C LEU A 11 16.95 9.35 -0.65
N THR A 12 17.88 9.44 0.29
CA THR A 12 17.60 9.48 1.75
C THR A 12 17.62 10.87 2.40
N ARG A 13 17.74 11.97 1.64
CA ARG A 13 17.80 13.32 2.23
C ARG A 13 16.44 13.74 2.85
N PRO A 14 16.41 14.24 4.10
CA PRO A 14 15.17 14.61 4.78
C PRO A 14 14.38 15.72 4.08
N LYS A 15 15.06 16.60 3.33
CA LYS A 15 14.41 17.62 2.50
C LYS A 15 13.56 16.99 1.37
N ILE A 16 14.07 15.95 0.70
CA ILE A 16 13.36 15.31 -0.42
C ILE A 16 12.16 14.53 0.10
N VAL A 17 12.31 13.82 1.22
CA VAL A 17 11.19 13.13 1.89
C VAL A 17 10.06 14.09 2.23
N LYS A 18 10.38 15.23 2.86
CA LYS A 18 9.38 16.26 3.19
C LYS A 18 8.67 16.80 1.95
N VAL A 19 9.43 17.12 0.90
CA VAL A 19 8.88 17.61 -0.37
C VAL A 19 7.93 16.58 -0.99
N SER A 20 8.31 15.31 -1.07
CA SER A 20 7.47 14.24 -1.64
C SER A 20 6.18 14.00 -0.84
N ILE A 21 6.25 14.05 0.49
CA ILE A 21 5.05 13.89 1.33
C ILE A 21 4.11 15.08 1.12
N ILE A 22 4.62 16.31 1.17
CA ILE A 22 3.81 17.53 1.00
C ILE A 22 3.23 17.63 -0.41
N SER A 23 4.02 17.34 -1.44
CA SER A 23 3.55 17.40 -2.82
C SER A 23 2.55 16.30 -3.13
N GLY A 24 2.79 15.07 -2.65
CA GLY A 24 1.89 13.93 -2.85
C GLY A 24 0.54 14.14 -2.14
N SER A 25 0.55 14.55 -0.87
CA SER A 25 -0.69 14.82 -0.13
C SER A 25 -1.44 16.04 -0.69
N GLY A 26 -0.70 17.08 -1.08
CA GLY A 26 -1.25 18.29 -1.71
C GLY A 26 -1.94 17.98 -3.04
N LEU A 27 -1.31 17.19 -3.92
CA LEU A 27 -1.89 16.78 -5.19
C LEU A 27 -3.16 15.96 -5.02
N ILE A 28 -3.16 14.96 -4.12
CA ILE A 28 -4.35 14.14 -3.83
C ILE A 28 -5.48 15.02 -3.31
N THR A 29 -5.19 15.88 -2.34
CA THR A 29 -6.21 16.74 -1.70
C THR A 29 -6.77 17.77 -2.71
N ALA A 30 -5.89 18.38 -3.51
CA ALA A 30 -6.31 19.33 -4.54
C ALA A 30 -7.19 18.67 -5.60
N ALA A 31 -6.79 17.51 -6.11
CA ALA A 31 -7.58 16.76 -7.10
C ALA A 31 -8.94 16.31 -6.53
N LEU A 32 -9.00 15.90 -5.27
CA LEU A 32 -10.26 15.56 -4.59
C LEU A 32 -11.18 16.77 -4.43
N ILE A 33 -10.65 17.91 -3.97
CA ILE A 33 -11.43 19.14 -3.81
C ILE A 33 -11.96 19.61 -5.17
N ASP A 34 -11.09 19.65 -6.18
CA ASP A 34 -11.45 20.09 -7.52
C ASP A 34 -12.53 19.18 -8.14
N ALA A 35 -12.41 17.86 -8.00
CA ALA A 35 -13.41 16.90 -8.43
C ALA A 35 -14.78 17.12 -7.74
N VAL A 36 -14.80 17.35 -6.42
CA VAL A 36 -16.03 17.59 -5.67
C VAL A 36 -16.70 18.92 -6.05
N VAL A 37 -15.91 20.00 -6.15
CA VAL A 37 -16.41 21.33 -6.53
C VAL A 37 -16.98 21.29 -7.95
N PHE A 38 -16.30 20.62 -8.87
CA PHE A 38 -16.76 20.49 -10.25
C PHE A 38 -18.09 19.74 -10.35
N LEU A 39 -18.23 18.60 -9.66
CA LEU A 39 -19.49 17.86 -9.63
C LEU A 39 -20.65 18.72 -9.09
N GLY A 40 -20.42 19.52 -8.05
CA GLY A 40 -21.44 20.42 -7.49
C GLY A 40 -21.86 21.57 -8.42
N ILE A 41 -20.94 22.07 -9.26
CA ILE A 41 -21.26 23.09 -10.27
C ILE A 41 -22.04 22.48 -11.45
N LEU A 42 -21.69 21.26 -11.84
CA LEU A 42 -22.21 20.61 -13.04
C LEU A 42 -23.62 20.00 -12.84
N ASP A 43 -23.94 19.55 -11.63
CA ASP A 43 -25.30 19.13 -11.24
C ASP A 43 -26.32 20.26 -11.47
N LYS A 44 -25.85 21.51 -11.42
CA LYS A 44 -26.64 22.71 -11.69
C LYS A 44 -26.94 22.96 -13.19
N PHE A 45 -26.32 22.21 -14.10
CA PHE A 45 -26.28 22.51 -15.55
C PHE A 45 -26.63 21.32 -16.50
N THR A 46 -27.27 20.24 -16.02
CA THR A 46 -27.80 19.08 -16.81
C THR A 46 -28.29 19.41 -18.23
N ARG A 47 -28.24 18.61 -19.31
CA ARG A 47 -27.71 17.27 -19.72
C ARG A 47 -27.35 17.44 -21.21
N GLY A 48 -26.15 17.04 -21.64
CA GLY A 48 -25.78 17.06 -23.06
C GLY A 48 -24.60 16.14 -23.36
N LYS A 49 -24.59 15.49 -24.52
CA LYS A 49 -23.55 14.50 -24.90
C LYS A 49 -22.13 15.08 -24.87
N ALA A 50 -21.97 16.36 -25.20
CA ALA A 50 -20.68 17.06 -25.09
C ALA A 50 -20.25 17.27 -23.62
N ILE A 51 -21.22 17.49 -22.71
CA ILE A 51 -20.97 17.61 -21.28
C ILE A 51 -20.58 16.25 -20.71
N GLU A 52 -21.22 15.16 -21.13
CA GLU A 52 -20.84 13.79 -20.74
C GLU A 52 -19.39 13.46 -21.15
N ALA A 53 -19.00 13.80 -22.39
CA ALA A 53 -17.62 13.63 -22.84
C ALA A 53 -16.62 14.47 -22.02
N ALA A 54 -16.99 15.72 -21.69
CA ALA A 54 -16.16 16.59 -20.85
C ALA A 54 -16.04 16.06 -19.41
N ILE A 55 -17.11 15.51 -18.84
CA ILE A 55 -17.10 14.85 -17.52
C ILE A 55 -16.13 13.68 -17.54
N LEU A 56 -16.24 12.79 -18.53
CA LEU A 56 -15.39 11.60 -18.62
C LEU A 56 -13.92 11.97 -18.77
N LEU A 57 -13.61 12.95 -19.63
CA LEU A 57 -12.24 13.39 -19.86
C LEU A 57 -11.63 14.02 -18.59
N ARG A 58 -12.43 14.79 -17.84
CA ARG A 58 -12.01 15.38 -16.58
C ARG A 58 -11.86 14.35 -15.46
N LEU A 59 -12.79 13.41 -15.34
CA LEU A 59 -12.68 12.30 -14.38
C LEU A 59 -11.37 11.53 -14.61
N GLY A 60 -11.00 11.29 -15.87
CA GLY A 60 -9.73 10.68 -16.24
C GLY A 60 -8.52 11.49 -15.78
N TYR A 61 -8.55 12.82 -15.97
CA TYR A 61 -7.50 13.73 -15.52
C TYR A 61 -7.36 13.75 -13.98
N ASP A 62 -8.46 13.89 -13.25
CA ASP A 62 -8.45 13.92 -11.78
C ASP A 62 -7.95 12.59 -11.21
N THR A 63 -8.37 11.48 -11.81
CA THR A 63 -7.90 10.13 -11.44
C THR A 63 -6.39 9.99 -11.66
N ALA A 64 -5.86 10.51 -12.78
CA ALA A 64 -4.43 10.49 -13.06
C ALA A 64 -3.64 11.33 -12.05
N LEU A 65 -4.14 12.51 -11.67
CA LEU A 65 -3.52 13.35 -10.64
C LEU A 65 -3.49 12.67 -9.27
N ILE A 66 -4.59 12.03 -8.87
CA ILE A 66 -4.66 11.26 -7.62
C ILE A 66 -3.63 10.13 -7.65
N PHE A 67 -3.50 9.42 -8.78
CA PHE A 67 -2.54 8.34 -8.93
C PHE A 67 -1.09 8.81 -8.86
N ILE A 68 -0.76 9.94 -9.51
CA ILE A 68 0.56 10.56 -9.44
C ILE A 68 0.88 11.01 -8.01
N GLY A 69 -0.07 11.69 -7.36
CA GLY A 69 0.06 12.12 -5.96
C GLY A 69 0.27 10.93 -5.03
N TYR A 70 -0.44 9.83 -5.25
CA TYR A 70 -0.29 8.58 -4.51
C TYR A 70 1.10 7.95 -4.68
N ILE A 71 1.63 7.88 -5.91
CA ILE A 71 3.00 7.39 -6.16
C ILE A 71 4.05 8.25 -5.44
N LEU A 72 3.94 9.59 -5.55
CA LEU A 72 4.86 10.51 -4.89
C LEU A 72 4.83 10.35 -3.37
N LEU A 73 3.63 10.21 -2.81
CA LEU A 73 3.42 9.99 -1.38
C LEU A 73 4.03 8.65 -0.93
N LEU A 74 3.78 7.57 -1.66
CA LEU A 74 4.33 6.25 -1.40
C LEU A 74 5.86 6.25 -1.45
N LEU A 75 6.46 6.90 -2.45
CA LEU A 75 7.92 7.02 -2.57
C LEU A 75 8.53 7.87 -1.45
N GLY A 76 7.88 8.96 -1.05
CA GLY A 76 8.31 9.79 0.08
C GLY A 76 8.33 9.02 1.39
N LEU A 77 7.28 8.23 1.64
CA LEU A 77 7.15 7.35 2.79
C LEU A 77 8.17 6.21 2.81
N LEU A 78 8.34 5.54 1.66
CA LEU A 78 9.36 4.50 1.46
C LEU A 78 10.74 5.01 1.88
N ARG A 79 11.11 6.20 1.40
CA ARG A 79 12.38 6.86 1.74
C ARG A 79 12.50 7.24 3.22
N SER A 80 11.44 7.82 3.79
CA SER A 80 11.40 8.21 5.21
C SER A 80 11.70 7.01 6.11
N ILE A 81 11.06 5.89 5.82
CA ILE A 81 11.13 4.69 6.65
C ILE A 81 12.42 3.93 6.39
N LEU A 82 12.93 3.85 5.16
CA LEU A 82 14.25 3.26 4.90
C LEU A 82 15.36 3.95 5.70
N SER A 83 15.27 5.27 5.86
CA SER A 83 16.21 6.02 6.71
C SER A 83 16.12 5.62 8.18
N LEU A 84 14.90 5.37 8.68
CA LEU A 84 14.64 4.86 10.03
C LEU A 84 15.07 3.40 10.20
N LEU A 85 14.96 2.57 9.16
CA LEU A 85 15.39 1.16 9.15
C LEU A 85 16.92 1.01 9.13
N ARG A 86 17.64 1.98 8.55
CA ARG A 86 19.10 1.98 8.40
C ARG A 86 19.84 2.35 9.69
N ASN A 87 19.16 2.97 10.67
CA ASN A 87 19.81 3.43 11.89
C ASN A 87 19.58 2.40 13.01
N ASP A 88 20.66 1.76 13.46
CA ASP A 88 20.61 0.54 14.29
C ASP A 88 20.31 0.78 15.78
N ASN A 89 20.07 2.03 16.19
CA ASN A 89 19.71 2.37 17.57
C ASN A 89 18.23 2.04 17.85
N PHE A 90 18.00 0.79 18.28
CA PHE A 90 16.70 0.15 18.43
C PHE A 90 15.84 0.73 19.58
N LYS A 91 14.70 1.35 19.24
CA LYS A 91 13.60 1.65 20.17
C LYS A 91 12.41 0.71 19.87
N PRO A 92 11.62 0.29 20.88
CA PRO A 92 10.47 -0.61 20.69
C PRO A 92 9.45 -0.11 19.66
N ASN A 93 9.20 1.21 19.60
CA ASN A 93 8.29 1.79 18.60
C ASN A 93 8.80 1.67 17.16
N ALA A 94 10.12 1.63 16.94
CA ALA A 94 10.68 1.43 15.61
C ALA A 94 10.35 0.04 15.06
N LYS A 95 10.29 -1.00 15.90
CA LYS A 95 9.93 -2.37 15.51
C LYS A 95 8.54 -2.44 14.87
N LYS A 96 7.56 -1.76 15.47
CA LYS A 96 6.18 -1.70 14.95
C LYS A 96 6.13 -1.04 13.58
N LEU A 97 6.84 0.07 13.41
CA LEU A 97 6.95 0.76 12.12
C LEU A 97 7.58 -0.14 11.04
N GLN A 98 8.63 -0.92 11.36
CA GLN A 98 9.24 -1.85 10.40
C GLN A 98 8.24 -2.91 9.92
N ILE A 99 7.44 -3.46 10.85
CA ILE A 99 6.46 -4.50 10.56
C ILE A 99 5.36 -3.97 9.63
N GLN A 100 4.79 -2.81 9.97
CA GLN A 100 3.76 -2.16 9.15
C GLN A 100 4.28 -1.85 7.74
N PHE A 101 5.53 -1.42 7.63
CA PHE A 101 6.17 -1.15 6.35
C PHE A 101 6.35 -2.41 5.50
N ILE A 102 6.81 -3.52 6.11
CA ILE A 102 6.95 -4.80 5.41
C ILE A 102 5.60 -5.28 4.89
N ILE A 103 4.53 -5.16 5.69
CA ILE A 103 3.17 -5.50 5.27
C ILE A 103 2.77 -4.67 4.05
N LEU A 104 2.91 -3.35 4.11
CA LEU A 104 2.55 -2.43 3.02
C LEU A 104 3.32 -2.76 1.73
N LEU A 105 4.63 -2.94 1.83
CA LEU A 105 5.48 -3.21 0.67
C LEU A 105 5.13 -4.56 0.03
N ALA A 106 4.99 -5.60 0.85
CA ALA A 106 4.62 -6.93 0.40
C ALA A 106 3.22 -6.96 -0.25
N PHE A 107 2.27 -6.22 0.33
CA PHE A 107 0.93 -6.01 -0.22
C PHE A 107 0.96 -5.40 -1.62
N ILE A 108 1.69 -4.29 -1.79
CA ILE A 108 1.79 -3.59 -3.08
C ILE A 108 2.45 -4.47 -4.14
N ILE A 109 3.59 -5.09 -3.79
CA ILE A 109 4.33 -5.95 -4.72
C ILE A 109 3.46 -7.14 -5.14
N SER A 110 2.77 -7.78 -4.19
CA SER A 110 1.94 -8.93 -4.50
C SER A 110 0.74 -8.59 -5.36
N PHE A 111 0.08 -7.47 -5.11
CA PHE A 111 -1.04 -7.02 -5.96
C PHE A 111 -0.56 -6.75 -7.39
N ILE A 112 0.54 -6.00 -7.55
CA ILE A 112 1.11 -5.72 -8.88
C ILE A 112 1.51 -7.02 -9.57
N ALA A 113 2.19 -7.92 -8.86
CA ALA A 113 2.63 -9.19 -9.41
C ALA A 113 1.44 -10.06 -9.86
N ALA A 114 0.38 -10.17 -9.05
CA ALA A 114 -0.83 -10.90 -9.41
C ALA A 114 -1.52 -10.28 -10.64
N ARG A 115 -1.65 -8.95 -10.67
CA ARG A 115 -2.26 -8.26 -11.80
C ARG A 115 -1.44 -8.40 -13.08
N THR A 116 -0.13 -8.26 -13.00
CA THR A 116 0.78 -8.50 -14.13
C THR A 116 0.69 -9.94 -14.60
N PHE A 117 0.63 -10.91 -13.68
CA PHE A 117 0.48 -12.31 -14.03
C PHE A 117 -0.81 -12.54 -14.84
N VAL A 118 -1.95 -12.00 -14.41
CA VAL A 118 -3.19 -12.18 -15.19
C VAL A 118 -3.19 -11.44 -16.52
N ILE A 119 -2.63 -10.23 -16.58
CA ILE A 119 -2.44 -9.54 -17.86
C ILE A 119 -1.58 -10.38 -18.81
N LEU A 120 -0.52 -11.01 -18.30
CA LEU A 120 0.34 -11.88 -19.10
C LEU A 120 -0.39 -13.15 -19.56
N LEU A 121 -1.23 -13.74 -18.71
CA LEU A 121 -2.01 -14.93 -19.05
C LEU A 121 -3.14 -14.66 -20.07
N ASP A 122 -3.59 -13.41 -20.19
CA ASP A 122 -4.58 -13.02 -21.20
C ASP A 122 -3.96 -12.86 -22.59
N LEU A 123 -2.62 -12.98 -22.73
CA LEU A 123 -1.99 -13.01 -24.05
C LEU A 123 -2.26 -14.34 -24.79
N PRO A 124 -2.54 -14.29 -26.10
CA PRO A 124 -2.95 -15.46 -26.92
C PRO A 124 -2.00 -16.67 -26.90
N SER A 125 -0.74 -16.46 -26.48
CA SER A 125 0.35 -17.42 -26.63
C SER A 125 0.85 -17.99 -25.29
N THR A 126 0.16 -17.73 -24.18
CA THR A 126 0.61 -18.16 -22.85
C THR A 126 -0.06 -19.46 -22.39
N PRO A 127 0.69 -20.38 -21.74
CA PRO A 127 0.10 -21.56 -21.17
C PRO A 127 -0.87 -21.19 -20.05
N THR A 128 -2.07 -21.77 -20.06
CA THR A 128 -3.08 -21.57 -19.02
C THR A 128 -2.64 -22.25 -17.73
N PHE A 129 -2.22 -21.46 -16.74
CA PHE A 129 -1.95 -21.95 -15.38
C PHE A 129 -3.25 -21.94 -14.57
N GLU A 130 -4.13 -22.89 -14.87
CA GLU A 130 -5.41 -23.04 -14.18
C GLU A 130 -5.43 -24.28 -13.29
N LEU A 131 -5.68 -24.07 -12.00
CA LEU A 131 -5.88 -25.16 -11.04
C LEU A 131 -7.37 -25.43 -10.91
N TRP A 132 -7.81 -26.57 -11.43
CA TRP A 132 -9.18 -27.05 -11.34
C TRP A 132 -9.27 -28.16 -10.30
N LEU A 133 -10.17 -28.01 -9.32
CA LEU A 133 -10.45 -29.03 -8.30
C LEU A 133 -11.94 -29.33 -8.30
N LYS A 134 -12.30 -30.58 -8.68
CA LYS A 134 -13.71 -31.06 -8.73
C LYS A 134 -14.67 -30.11 -9.48
N GLY A 135 -14.21 -29.51 -10.57
CA GLY A 135 -15.02 -28.58 -11.38
C GLY A 135 -15.03 -27.13 -10.90
N TYR A 136 -14.33 -26.80 -9.80
CA TYR A 136 -14.12 -25.43 -9.34
C TYR A 136 -12.73 -24.92 -9.72
N ARG A 137 -12.67 -23.72 -10.29
CA ARG A 137 -11.41 -23.02 -10.54
C ARG A 137 -10.89 -22.43 -9.22
N ILE A 138 -9.70 -22.83 -8.82
CA ILE A 138 -9.03 -22.27 -7.64
C ILE A 138 -8.34 -20.98 -8.08
N HIS A 139 -8.90 -19.86 -7.64
CA HIS A 139 -8.32 -18.54 -7.79
C HIS A 139 -7.18 -18.33 -6.79
N HIS A 140 -6.21 -17.46 -7.13
CA HIS A 140 -5.13 -17.10 -6.20
C HIS A 140 -5.62 -16.40 -4.93
N PHE A 141 -6.86 -15.95 -4.93
CA PHE A 141 -7.62 -15.58 -3.74
C PHE A 141 -7.47 -16.60 -2.59
N PHE A 142 -7.59 -17.91 -2.86
CA PHE A 142 -7.52 -18.94 -1.82
C PHE A 142 -6.10 -19.09 -1.25
N TYR A 143 -5.07 -18.95 -2.09
CA TYR A 143 -3.68 -18.88 -1.62
C TYR A 143 -3.48 -17.64 -0.74
N GLY A 144 -4.11 -16.53 -1.11
CA GLY A 144 -4.16 -15.31 -0.33
C GLY A 144 -4.68 -15.54 1.09
N ILE A 145 -5.85 -16.17 1.22
CA ILE A 145 -6.42 -16.55 2.52
C ILE A 145 -5.45 -17.43 3.32
N GLY A 146 -4.93 -18.48 2.69
CA GLY A 146 -4.01 -19.41 3.36
C GLY A 146 -2.76 -18.70 3.90
N LEU A 147 -2.16 -17.81 3.11
CA LEU A 147 -1.01 -17.01 3.51
C LEU A 147 -1.35 -16.06 4.66
N THR A 148 -2.48 -15.37 4.62
CA THR A 148 -2.90 -14.44 5.68
C THR A 148 -3.17 -15.18 6.99
N VAL A 149 -3.83 -16.33 6.96
CA VAL A 149 -4.07 -17.17 8.16
C VAL A 149 -2.75 -17.69 8.73
N LEU A 150 -1.87 -18.25 7.89
CA LEU A 150 -0.57 -18.74 8.31
C LEU A 150 0.29 -17.61 8.91
N ALA A 151 0.27 -16.43 8.30
CA ALA A 151 0.96 -15.27 8.79
C ALA A 151 0.45 -14.84 10.17
N GLY A 152 -0.86 -14.78 10.37
CA GLY A 152 -1.47 -14.48 11.67
C GLY A 152 -1.09 -15.50 12.75
N TRP A 153 -1.15 -16.79 12.41
CA TRP A 153 -0.73 -17.87 13.30
C TRP A 153 0.74 -17.74 13.70
N LEU A 154 1.65 -17.56 12.73
CA LEU A 154 3.08 -17.39 12.98
C LEU A 154 3.37 -16.14 13.81
N GLY A 155 2.66 -15.04 13.55
CA GLY A 155 2.80 -13.78 14.28
C GLY A 155 2.38 -13.89 15.74
N HIS A 156 1.44 -14.78 16.07
CA HIS A 156 0.94 -14.98 17.43
C HIS A 156 1.70 -16.07 18.20
N THR A 157 2.10 -17.15 17.53
CA THR A 157 2.66 -18.35 18.19
C THR A 157 4.18 -18.36 18.33
N ARG A 158 4.91 -17.56 17.53
CA ARG A 158 6.37 -17.56 17.51
C ARG A 158 6.93 -16.20 17.90
N SER A 159 7.82 -16.20 18.89
CA SER A 159 8.61 -15.03 19.25
C SER A 159 9.95 -15.05 18.51
N GLY A 160 10.26 -14.01 17.75
CA GLY A 160 11.57 -13.88 17.11
C GLY A 160 11.57 -12.78 16.04
N ARG A 161 12.61 -11.96 16.02
CA ARG A 161 12.68 -10.80 15.10
C ARG A 161 12.58 -11.20 13.63
N SER A 162 13.21 -12.32 13.24
CA SER A 162 13.14 -12.83 11.87
C SER A 162 11.74 -13.36 11.54
N ILE A 163 11.17 -14.20 12.42
CA ILE A 163 9.86 -14.81 12.21
C ILE A 163 8.75 -13.76 12.12
N ILE A 164 8.81 -12.72 12.95
CA ILE A 164 7.84 -11.62 12.90
C ILE A 164 7.90 -10.88 11.55
N LYS A 165 9.10 -10.67 10.99
CA LYS A 165 9.24 -10.04 9.66
C LYS A 165 8.72 -10.94 8.54
N VAL A 166 8.97 -12.24 8.63
CA VAL A 166 8.46 -13.22 7.68
C VAL A 166 6.93 -13.28 7.74
N SER A 167 6.35 -13.37 8.94
CA SER A 167 4.91 -13.30 9.17
C SER A 167 4.32 -12.00 8.57
N ALA A 168 4.94 -10.85 8.82
CA ALA A 168 4.53 -9.58 8.24
C ALA A 168 4.52 -9.59 6.69
N ALA A 169 5.55 -10.17 6.08
CA ALA A 169 5.65 -10.28 4.64
C ALA A 169 4.56 -11.23 4.08
N LEU A 170 4.39 -12.41 4.67
CA LEU A 170 3.36 -13.38 4.28
C LEU A 170 1.96 -12.78 4.41
N TYR A 171 1.71 -12.00 5.47
CA TYR A 171 0.44 -11.30 5.67
C TYR A 171 0.18 -10.32 4.53
N GLY A 172 1.16 -9.48 4.21
CA GLY A 172 1.06 -8.52 3.11
C GLY A 172 0.84 -9.19 1.76
N ILE A 173 1.62 -10.24 1.44
CA ILE A 173 1.46 -11.01 0.19
C ILE A 173 0.04 -11.58 0.11
N GLY A 174 -0.39 -12.32 1.14
CA GLY A 174 -1.70 -12.95 1.16
C GLY A 174 -2.84 -11.94 0.98
N PHE A 175 -2.71 -10.79 1.64
CA PHE A 175 -3.68 -9.72 1.52
C PHE A 175 -3.69 -9.07 0.13
N GLY A 176 -2.53 -8.92 -0.50
CA GLY A 176 -2.43 -8.40 -1.88
C GLY A 176 -3.13 -9.30 -2.90
N LEU A 177 -2.97 -10.63 -2.76
CA LEU A 177 -3.67 -11.61 -3.59
C LEU A 177 -5.19 -11.57 -3.39
N ILE A 178 -5.65 -11.40 -2.15
CA ILE A 178 -7.08 -11.26 -1.84
C ILE A 178 -7.68 -10.04 -2.53
N VAL A 179 -7.01 -8.89 -2.43
CA VAL A 179 -7.50 -7.61 -2.98
C VAL A 179 -7.50 -7.61 -4.51
N ASP A 180 -6.60 -8.36 -5.15
CA ASP A 180 -6.59 -8.51 -6.61
C ASP A 180 -7.89 -9.12 -7.14
N GLU A 181 -8.45 -10.11 -6.46
CA GLU A 181 -9.68 -10.81 -6.86
C GLU A 181 -10.97 -10.19 -6.28
N PHE A 182 -10.85 -9.07 -5.56
CA PHE A 182 -12.00 -8.48 -4.85
C PHE A 182 -13.12 -8.02 -5.79
N GLY A 183 -12.75 -7.49 -6.96
CA GLY A 183 -13.67 -7.13 -8.02
C GLY A 183 -14.42 -8.34 -8.55
N LEU A 184 -13.72 -9.45 -8.83
CA LEU A 184 -14.32 -10.70 -9.29
C LEU A 184 -15.33 -11.27 -8.30
N LEU A 185 -15.02 -11.19 -7.00
CA LEU A 185 -15.92 -11.65 -5.93
C LEU A 185 -17.20 -10.81 -5.85
N LEU A 186 -17.07 -9.48 -5.95
CA LEU A 186 -18.21 -8.56 -5.85
C LEU A 186 -19.11 -8.58 -7.08
N THR A 187 -18.54 -8.83 -8.26
CA THR A 187 -19.27 -8.84 -9.54
C THR A 187 -19.69 -10.24 -9.97
N PHE A 188 -19.37 -11.26 -9.17
CA PHE A 188 -19.64 -12.67 -9.48
C PHE A 188 -19.08 -13.11 -10.84
N GLY A 189 -17.85 -12.71 -11.16
CA GLY A 189 -17.12 -13.25 -12.33
C GLY A 189 -16.48 -12.22 -13.26
N ASP A 190 -16.64 -10.92 -13.03
CA ASP A 190 -15.91 -9.92 -13.81
C ASP A 190 -14.53 -9.65 -13.21
N TYR A 191 -13.50 -10.23 -13.84
CA TYR A 191 -12.09 -10.11 -13.46
C TYR A 191 -11.52 -8.69 -13.66
N TRP A 192 -12.07 -7.96 -14.63
CA TRP A 192 -11.60 -6.63 -15.04
C TRP A 192 -12.32 -5.50 -14.30
N SER A 193 -13.22 -5.87 -13.38
CA SER A 193 -13.93 -5.01 -12.47
C SER A 193 -13.02 -3.95 -11.82
N ALA A 194 -13.38 -2.68 -12.01
CA ALA A 194 -12.66 -1.51 -11.47
C ALA A 194 -12.55 -1.53 -9.94
N GLN A 195 -13.42 -2.31 -9.29
CA GLN A 195 -13.53 -2.45 -7.85
C GLN A 195 -12.23 -2.97 -7.24
N SER A 196 -11.52 -3.93 -7.87
CA SER A 196 -10.22 -4.41 -7.37
C SER A 196 -9.20 -3.26 -7.24
N TYR A 197 -9.16 -2.37 -8.22
CA TYR A 197 -8.26 -1.20 -8.19
C TYR A 197 -8.68 -0.18 -7.15
N LEU A 198 -9.98 0.06 -6.98
CA LEU A 198 -10.51 0.95 -5.95
C LEU A 198 -10.16 0.44 -4.55
N PHE A 199 -10.40 -0.84 -4.28
CA PHE A 199 -10.04 -1.47 -3.01
C PHE A 199 -8.54 -1.42 -2.76
N PHE A 200 -7.72 -1.69 -3.78
CA PHE A 200 -6.27 -1.55 -3.68
C PHE A 200 -5.83 -0.15 -3.24
N VAL A 201 -6.36 0.90 -3.88
CA VAL A 201 -6.03 2.29 -3.55
C VAL A 201 -6.49 2.63 -2.13
N LEU A 202 -7.74 2.31 -1.77
CA LEU A 202 -8.29 2.62 -0.44
C LEU A 202 -7.52 1.93 0.69
N ILE A 203 -7.25 0.64 0.54
CA ILE A 203 -6.51 -0.15 1.51
C ILE A 203 -5.07 0.36 1.62
N SER A 204 -4.42 0.65 0.49
CA SER A 204 -3.06 1.17 0.53
C SER A 204 -2.98 2.53 1.23
N LEU A 205 -3.90 3.46 0.92
CA LEU A 205 -3.98 4.75 1.60
C LEU A 205 -4.20 4.58 3.11
N PHE A 206 -5.05 3.64 3.52
CA PHE A 206 -5.28 3.32 4.92
C PHE A 206 -4.02 2.78 5.63
N LEU A 207 -3.35 1.81 5.03
CA LEU A 207 -2.10 1.25 5.56
C LEU A 207 -1.00 2.31 5.65
N VAL A 208 -0.90 3.17 4.64
CA VAL A 208 0.01 4.32 4.61
C VAL A 208 -0.31 5.32 5.72
N PHE A 209 -1.58 5.64 5.94
CA PHE A 209 -2.01 6.53 7.01
C PHE A 209 -1.63 5.99 8.40
N ILE A 210 -1.86 4.70 8.66
CA ILE A 210 -1.45 4.04 9.91
C ILE A 210 0.07 4.14 10.09
N LEU A 211 0.82 3.88 9.02
CA LEU A 211 2.28 3.92 9.01
C LEU A 211 2.81 5.33 9.31
N LEU A 212 2.20 6.36 8.71
CA LEU A 212 2.50 7.77 9.00
C LEU A 212 2.20 8.14 10.45
N SER A 213 1.04 7.70 10.97
CA SER A 213 0.64 7.94 12.36
C SER A 213 1.67 7.35 13.34
N GLU A 214 2.15 6.13 13.06
CA GLU A 214 3.18 5.50 13.88
C GLU A 214 4.53 6.23 13.78
N ALA A 215 4.92 6.64 12.57
CA ALA A 215 6.14 7.43 12.37
C ALA A 215 6.09 8.77 13.12
N TYR A 216 4.95 9.47 13.08
CA TYR A 216 4.74 10.73 13.80
C TYR A 216 4.88 10.55 15.32
N LYS A 217 4.34 9.47 15.89
CA LYS A 217 4.49 9.15 17.31
C LYS A 217 5.95 8.93 17.70
N ILE A 218 6.75 8.29 16.85
CA ILE A 218 8.17 8.06 17.11
C ILE A 218 8.95 9.38 17.15
N VAL A 219 8.67 10.28 16.21
CA VAL A 219 9.37 11.57 16.09
C VAL A 219 9.04 12.51 17.24
N ASN A 220 7.79 12.54 17.70
CA ASN A 220 7.32 13.50 18.71
C ASN A 220 7.31 12.94 20.14
N LYS A 221 7.86 11.74 20.38
CA LYS A 221 7.93 11.16 21.72
C LYS A 221 8.92 11.96 22.59
N PRO A 222 8.48 12.58 23.71
CA PRO A 222 9.35 13.43 24.54
C PRO A 222 10.51 12.63 25.16
N SER A 223 11.69 13.25 25.26
CA SER A 223 12.94 12.57 25.66
C SER A 223 12.87 11.90 27.04
N SER A 224 12.08 12.46 27.96
CA SER A 224 11.83 11.92 29.30
C SER A 224 11.16 10.54 29.29
N SER A 225 10.29 10.26 28.31
CA SER A 225 9.62 8.96 28.18
C SER A 225 10.50 7.86 27.60
N LEU A 226 11.65 8.22 27.02
CA LEU A 226 12.64 7.25 26.52
C LEU A 226 13.48 6.65 27.65
N LEU A 227 13.63 7.36 28.77
CA LEU A 227 14.35 6.90 29.95
C LEU A 227 13.55 5.84 30.73
N ASN A 228 12.23 5.96 30.77
CA ASN A 228 11.36 4.99 31.45
C ASN A 228 11.18 3.67 30.70
N ASP A 229 11.21 3.66 29.36
CA ASP A 229 11.10 2.43 28.55
C ASP A 229 12.38 1.57 28.56
N THR A 230 13.53 2.14 28.97
CA THR A 230 14.81 1.44 29.10
C THR A 230 15.06 0.89 30.51
N ALA A 231 14.23 1.23 31.49
CA ALA A 231 14.32 0.65 32.81
C ALA A 231 13.94 -0.85 32.72
N PRO A 232 14.75 -1.77 33.28
CA PRO A 232 14.36 -3.17 33.36
C PRO A 232 13.02 -3.26 34.08
N GLN A 233 12.02 -3.85 33.42
CA GLN A 233 10.75 -4.16 34.08
C GLN A 233 11.05 -5.15 35.21
N PRO A 234 10.57 -4.90 36.45
CA PRO A 234 10.74 -5.88 37.52
C PRO A 234 10.07 -7.18 37.09
N HIS A 235 10.85 -8.25 37.00
CA HIS A 235 10.34 -9.59 36.76
C HIS A 235 9.45 -9.99 37.96
N PRO A 236 8.24 -10.54 37.74
CA PRO A 236 7.45 -11.16 38.80
C PRO A 236 8.11 -12.45 39.31
#